data_AF-A0A552FZE6-F1
#
_entry.id   AF-A0A552FZE6-F1
#
_cell.length_a   1.000
_cell.length_b   1.000
_cell.length_c   1.000
_cell.angle_alpha   90.00
_cell.angle_beta   90.00
_cell.angle_gamma   90.00
#
_symmetry.space_group_name_H-M   'P 1'
#
loop_
_entity.id
_entity.type
_entity.pdbx_description
1 polymer ?
#
loop_
_entity_poly.entity_id
_entity_poly.type
_entity_poly.pdbx_seq_one_letter_code
_entity_poly.pdbx_strand_id
1 'polypeptide(L)'
;MQDTQRLFLLTAIVLILGVPFLIIKRVSLSQNKEKSKTFCFVYYSLFILVASSYSVIRPGNGFTHYLLFLIIPSGFLIGVFMGELAQVLQVSKLTRSNLKFSLLTGVILITVASSFLEFATTITSDNVYLNNRRRFAKNYLSPIAETILNYASPGESMAVWGWASELYVDTGLVTATIDSVSLWQILPGSLQEYFLKRYADDLINSNAKLFVDAVAPRMFFFTDRETQGHEFFPEIARVINENYRLVDEVQGVRIYLKK
;
A
#
# COMPACT_ATOMS: atom_id res chain seq x y z
N MET A 1 -8.76 3.41 2.52
CA MET A 1 -9.66 2.24 2.47
C MET A 1 -10.93 2.51 1.64
N GLN A 2 -11.58 3.66 1.78
CA GLN A 2 -12.78 4.01 1.00
C GLN A 2 -12.54 4.08 -0.53
N ASP A 3 -11.43 4.65 -0.98
CA ASP A 3 -11.16 4.84 -2.42
C ASP A 3 -10.95 3.51 -3.16
N THR A 4 -10.31 2.56 -2.47
CA THR A 4 -10.10 1.21 -3.00
C THR A 4 -11.42 0.43 -3.14
N GLN A 5 -12.38 0.67 -2.24
CA GLN A 5 -13.72 0.07 -2.35
C GLN A 5 -14.47 0.59 -3.58
N ARG A 6 -14.30 1.87 -3.95
CA ARG A 6 -14.95 2.46 -5.14
C ARG A 6 -14.44 1.85 -6.44
N LEU A 7 -13.13 1.71 -6.58
CA LEU A 7 -12.52 1.03 -7.73
C LEU A 7 -13.01 -0.42 -7.86
N PHE A 8 -13.14 -1.12 -6.72
CA PHE A 8 -13.66 -2.48 -6.68
C PHE A 8 -15.14 -2.56 -7.08
N LEU A 9 -15.94 -1.61 -6.60
CA LEU A 9 -17.36 -1.49 -6.96
C LEU A 9 -17.53 -1.25 -8.47
N LEU A 10 -16.73 -0.36 -9.04
CA LEU A 10 -16.73 -0.06 -10.48
C LEU A 10 -16.31 -1.29 -11.32
N THR A 11 -15.25 -1.99 -10.89
CA THR A 11 -14.81 -3.22 -11.54
C THR A 11 -15.88 -4.31 -11.47
N ALA A 12 -16.55 -4.45 -10.32
CA ALA A 12 -17.65 -5.38 -10.13
C ALA A 12 -18.85 -5.04 -11.03
N ILE A 13 -19.20 -3.76 -11.17
CA ILE A 13 -20.27 -3.31 -12.09
C ILE A 13 -19.92 -3.67 -13.54
N VAL A 14 -18.68 -3.44 -13.97
CA VAL A 14 -18.22 -3.81 -15.32
C VAL A 14 -18.31 -5.32 -15.54
N LEU A 15 -17.95 -6.13 -14.54
CA LEU A 15 -18.07 -7.59 -14.62
C LEU A 15 -19.54 -8.05 -14.71
N ILE A 16 -20.39 -7.51 -13.83
CA ILE A 16 -21.81 -7.88 -13.73
C ILE A 16 -22.57 -7.50 -14.99
N LEU A 17 -22.25 -6.36 -15.63
CA LEU A 17 -22.95 -5.89 -16.83
C LEU A 17 -22.30 -6.39 -18.12
N GLY A 18 -20.97 -6.45 -18.15
CA GLY A 18 -20.20 -6.81 -19.34
C GLY A 18 -20.27 -8.30 -19.67
N VAL A 19 -20.16 -9.19 -18.68
CA VAL A 19 -20.18 -10.64 -18.92
C VAL A 19 -21.51 -11.11 -19.53
N PRO A 20 -22.69 -10.72 -19.00
CA PRO A 20 -23.97 -11.05 -19.65
C PRO A 20 -24.11 -10.44 -21.04
N PHE A 21 -23.62 -9.22 -21.27
CA PHE A 21 -23.63 -8.60 -22.61
C PHE A 21 -22.85 -9.44 -23.63
N LEU A 22 -21.68 -9.98 -23.27
CA LEU A 22 -20.90 -10.85 -24.15
C LEU A 22 -21.56 -12.21 -24.39
N ILE A 23 -22.22 -12.78 -23.38
CA ILE A 23 -22.97 -14.04 -23.52
C ILE A 23 -24.16 -13.84 -24.47
N ILE A 24 -24.93 -12.76 -24.28
CA ILE A 24 -26.07 -12.41 -25.15
C ILE A 24 -25.59 -12.14 -26.58
N LYS A 25 -24.48 -11.41 -26.75
CA LYS A 25 -23.86 -11.17 -28.06
C LYS A 25 -23.43 -12.49 -28.72
N ARG A 26 -22.80 -13.42 -27.98
CA ARG A 26 -22.40 -14.73 -28.52
C ARG A 26 -23.60 -15.54 -28.98
N VAL A 27 -24.66 -15.58 -28.19
CA VAL A 27 -25.89 -16.32 -28.54
C VAL A 27 -26.59 -15.69 -29.75
N SER A 28 -26.63 -14.36 -29.82
CA SER A 28 -27.24 -13.62 -30.94
C SER A 28 -26.41 -13.67 -32.23
N LEU A 29 -25.08 -13.60 -32.14
CA LEU A 29 -24.16 -13.70 -33.30
C LEU A 29 -23.91 -15.15 -33.73
N SER A 30 -24.15 -16.16 -32.89
CA SER A 30 -24.10 -17.57 -33.30
C SER A 30 -25.03 -17.91 -34.47
N GLN A 31 -26.03 -17.06 -34.74
CA GLN A 31 -26.93 -17.21 -35.90
C GLN A 31 -26.34 -16.63 -37.20
N ASN A 32 -25.31 -15.78 -37.14
CA ASN A 32 -24.64 -15.20 -38.30
C ASN A 32 -23.12 -15.44 -38.23
N LYS A 33 -22.63 -16.29 -39.13
CA LYS A 33 -21.24 -16.77 -39.34
C LYS A 33 -20.11 -15.70 -39.27
N GLU A 34 -19.84 -15.12 -38.11
CA GLU A 34 -18.53 -14.53 -37.81
C GLU A 34 -17.90 -15.28 -36.66
N LYS A 35 -16.90 -16.13 -37.00
CA LYS A 35 -15.94 -16.67 -36.03
C LYS A 35 -15.05 -15.53 -35.54
N SER A 36 -15.58 -14.64 -34.70
CA SER A 36 -14.80 -13.59 -34.08
C SER A 36 -13.76 -14.22 -33.13
N LYS A 37 -12.47 -14.08 -33.48
CA LYS A 37 -11.33 -14.52 -32.64
C LYS A 37 -11.30 -13.78 -31.29
N THR A 38 -12.08 -12.72 -31.14
CA THR A 38 -12.10 -11.85 -29.96
C THR A 38 -12.59 -12.57 -28.69
N PHE A 39 -13.42 -13.61 -28.84
CA PHE A 39 -13.91 -14.39 -27.70
C PHE A 39 -12.81 -15.17 -26.96
N CYS A 40 -11.70 -15.47 -27.64
CA CYS A 40 -10.52 -16.05 -27.01
C CYS A 40 -9.93 -15.08 -25.97
N PHE A 41 -9.90 -13.77 -26.27
CA PHE A 41 -9.42 -12.74 -25.34
C PHE A 41 -10.35 -12.54 -24.14
N VAL A 42 -11.66 -12.79 -24.29
CA VAL A 42 -12.61 -12.81 -23.16
C VAL A 42 -12.27 -13.95 -22.20
N TYR A 43 -12.03 -15.16 -22.71
CA TYR A 43 -11.62 -16.28 -21.86
C TYR A 43 -10.27 -16.03 -21.18
N TYR A 44 -9.28 -15.54 -21.92
CA TYR A 44 -7.98 -15.20 -21.34
C TYR A 44 -8.08 -14.12 -20.27
N SER A 45 -8.86 -13.06 -20.50
CA SER A 45 -9.05 -11.99 -19.52
C SER A 45 -9.75 -12.47 -18.25
N LEU A 46 -10.79 -13.30 -18.36
CA LEU A 46 -11.45 -13.91 -17.20
C LEU A 46 -10.52 -14.87 -16.45
N PHE A 47 -9.75 -15.70 -17.16
CA PHE A 47 -8.79 -16.62 -16.55
C PHE A 47 -7.73 -15.87 -15.74
N ILE A 48 -7.11 -14.83 -16.34
CA ILE A 48 -6.12 -14.01 -15.66
C ILE A 48 -6.73 -13.27 -14.46
N LEU A 49 -7.97 -12.78 -14.59
CA LEU A 49 -8.66 -12.11 -13.48
C LEU A 49 -8.91 -13.05 -12.29
N VAL A 50 -9.35 -14.28 -12.56
CA VAL A 50 -9.54 -15.31 -11.52
C VAL A 50 -8.20 -15.67 -10.87
N ALA A 51 -7.15 -15.88 -11.67
CA ALA A 51 -5.81 -16.19 -11.17
C ALA A 51 -5.28 -15.05 -10.27
N SER A 52 -5.39 -13.79 -10.70
CA SER A 52 -5.00 -12.64 -9.88
C SER A 52 -5.84 -12.51 -8.61
N SER A 53 -7.15 -12.72 -8.69
CA SER A 53 -8.03 -12.69 -7.50
C SER A 53 -7.63 -13.77 -6.49
N TYR A 54 -7.30 -14.96 -6.98
CA TYR A 54 -6.77 -16.03 -6.13
C TYR A 54 -5.44 -15.63 -5.47
N SER A 55 -4.51 -15.02 -6.20
CA SER A 55 -3.24 -14.52 -5.65
C SER A 55 -3.44 -13.43 -4.58
N VAL A 56 -4.49 -12.61 -4.68
CA VAL A 56 -4.84 -11.61 -3.66
C VAL A 56 -5.39 -12.28 -2.39
N ILE A 57 -6.28 -13.26 -2.54
CA ILE A 57 -7.01 -13.87 -1.42
C ILE A 57 -6.17 -14.92 -0.70
N ARG A 58 -5.39 -15.72 -1.44
CA ARG A 58 -4.69 -16.91 -0.92
C ARG A 58 -3.77 -16.63 0.27
N PRO A 59 -3.04 -15.51 0.35
CA PRO A 59 -2.20 -15.22 1.51
C PRO A 59 -2.98 -14.96 2.81
N GLY A 60 -4.28 -14.67 2.74
CA GLY A 60 -5.12 -14.37 3.89
C GLY A 60 -4.82 -13.03 4.58
N ASN A 61 -3.88 -12.25 4.06
CA ASN A 61 -3.50 -10.94 4.60
C ASN A 61 -4.21 -9.82 3.85
N GLY A 62 -4.84 -8.89 4.59
CA GLY A 62 -5.60 -7.76 4.04
C GLY A 62 -4.74 -6.60 3.50
N PHE A 63 -3.58 -6.89 2.91
CA PHE A 63 -2.67 -5.85 2.43
C PHE A 63 -3.23 -5.19 1.16
N THR A 64 -3.53 -3.90 1.23
CA THR A 64 -4.11 -3.12 0.12
C THR A 64 -3.28 -3.20 -1.16
N HIS A 65 -1.96 -3.33 -1.07
CA HIS A 65 -1.08 -3.41 -2.24
C HIS A 65 -1.22 -4.73 -3.02
N TYR A 66 -1.85 -5.77 -2.46
CA TYR A 66 -2.18 -6.97 -3.25
C TYR A 66 -3.18 -6.64 -4.35
N LEU A 67 -4.01 -5.61 -4.18
CA LEU A 67 -4.96 -5.19 -5.20
C LEU A 67 -4.28 -4.66 -6.48
N LEU A 68 -2.97 -4.37 -6.43
CA LEU A 68 -2.18 -4.09 -7.62
C LEU A 68 -2.19 -5.27 -8.62
N PHE A 69 -2.31 -6.51 -8.16
CA PHE A 69 -2.45 -7.70 -9.02
C PHE A 69 -3.72 -7.67 -9.89
N LEU A 70 -4.71 -6.85 -9.53
CA LEU A 70 -5.96 -6.70 -10.28
C LEU A 70 -5.92 -5.58 -11.30
N ILE A 71 -4.93 -4.68 -11.27
CA ILE A 71 -4.87 -3.53 -12.20
C ILE A 71 -4.77 -4.00 -13.66
N ILE A 72 -3.75 -4.80 -13.98
CA ILE A 72 -3.52 -5.28 -15.36
C ILE A 72 -4.66 -6.19 -15.85
N PRO A 73 -5.13 -7.20 -15.09
CA PRO A 73 -6.25 -8.04 -15.51
C PRO A 73 -7.54 -7.25 -15.75
N SER A 74 -7.87 -6.30 -14.86
CA SER A 74 -9.06 -5.47 -15.00
C SER A 74 -8.95 -4.54 -16.20
N GLY A 75 -7.80 -3.90 -16.39
CA GLY A 75 -7.54 -3.05 -17.56
C GLY A 75 -7.62 -3.84 -18.87
N PHE A 76 -7.06 -5.05 -18.91
CA PHE A 76 -7.14 -5.93 -20.08
C PHE A 76 -8.59 -6.32 -20.40
N LEU A 77 -9.36 -6.71 -19.39
CA LEU A 77 -10.78 -7.02 -19.55
C LEU A 77 -11.60 -5.82 -20.05
N ILE A 78 -11.36 -4.63 -19.48
CA ILE A 78 -11.98 -3.37 -19.94
C ILE A 78 -11.62 -3.11 -21.40
N GLY A 79 -10.36 -3.31 -21.80
CA GLY A 79 -9.92 -3.17 -23.18
C GLY A 79 -10.63 -4.13 -24.15
N VAL A 80 -10.82 -5.38 -23.75
CA VAL A 80 -11.61 -6.37 -24.53
C VAL A 80 -13.04 -5.90 -24.70
N PHE A 81 -13.69 -5.41 -23.63
CA PHE A 81 -15.03 -4.85 -23.72
C PHE A 81 -15.11 -3.63 -24.65
N MET A 82 -14.15 -2.70 -24.56
CA MET A 82 -14.10 -1.53 -25.42
C MET A 82 -13.90 -1.89 -26.88
N GLY A 83 -13.03 -2.86 -27.19
CA GLY A 83 -12.83 -3.35 -28.56
C GLY A 83 -14.09 -3.99 -29.14
N GLU A 84 -14.76 -4.81 -28.34
CA GLU A 84 -16.05 -5.44 -28.71
C GLU A 84 -17.17 -4.41 -28.90
N LEU A 85 -17.21 -3.38 -28.05
CA LEU A 85 -18.14 -2.27 -28.16
C LEU A 85 -17.88 -1.45 -29.43
N ALA A 86 -16.62 -1.14 -29.73
CA ALA A 86 -16.23 -0.39 -30.92
C ALA A 86 -16.66 -1.10 -32.22
N GLN A 87 -16.48 -2.42 -32.29
CA GLN A 87 -16.95 -3.22 -33.43
C GLN A 87 -18.47 -3.14 -33.60
N VAL A 88 -19.24 -3.21 -32.50
CA VAL A 88 -20.71 -3.07 -32.54
C VAL A 88 -21.13 -1.67 -32.99
N LEU A 89 -20.43 -0.64 -32.50
CA LEU A 89 -20.73 0.76 -32.85
C LEU A 89 -20.44 1.07 -34.33
N GLN A 90 -19.37 0.51 -34.91
CA GLN A 90 -19.03 0.70 -36.33
C GLN A 90 -20.07 0.06 -37.28
N VAL A 91 -20.75 -1.01 -36.85
CA VAL A 91 -21.74 -1.73 -37.68
C VAL A 91 -23.12 -1.05 -37.65
N SER A 92 -23.42 -0.19 -36.66
CA SER A 92 -24.75 0.42 -36.52
C SER A 92 -24.85 1.80 -37.19
N LYS A 93 -25.61 1.92 -38.28
CA LYS A 93 -26.12 3.23 -38.72
C LYS A 93 -27.05 3.77 -37.63
N LEU A 94 -26.72 4.94 -37.09
CA LEU A 94 -27.36 5.56 -35.93
C LEU A 94 -28.89 5.62 -36.08
N THR A 95 -29.61 4.72 -35.42
CA THR A 95 -31.08 4.68 -35.36
C THR A 95 -31.53 4.64 -33.90
N ARG A 96 -32.80 5.00 -33.64
CA ARG A 96 -33.38 5.25 -32.29
C ARG A 96 -33.22 4.09 -31.28
N SER A 97 -32.90 2.88 -31.74
CA SER A 97 -32.52 1.70 -30.94
C SER A 97 -31.16 1.83 -30.22
N ASN A 98 -30.30 2.75 -30.67
CA ASN A 98 -28.93 2.94 -30.17
C ASN A 98 -28.82 3.79 -28.88
N LEU A 99 -29.94 4.23 -28.30
CA LEU A 99 -29.95 5.00 -27.05
C LEU A 99 -29.31 4.22 -25.87
N LYS A 100 -29.51 2.89 -25.84
CA LYS A 100 -28.90 2.01 -24.83
C LYS A 100 -27.37 1.89 -24.97
N PHE A 101 -26.86 1.99 -26.20
CA PHE A 101 -25.42 1.99 -26.48
C PHE A 101 -24.77 3.35 -26.16
N SER A 102 -25.46 4.47 -26.42
CA SER A 102 -25.04 5.80 -25.98
C SER A 102 -24.92 5.91 -24.45
N LEU A 103 -25.83 5.26 -23.71
CA LEU A 103 -25.78 5.18 -22.24
C LEU A 103 -24.56 4.40 -21.75
N LEU A 104 -24.23 3.25 -22.35
CA LEU A 104 -23.08 2.45 -21.96
C LEU A 104 -21.74 3.17 -22.22
N THR A 105 -21.60 3.85 -23.37
CA THR A 105 -20.43 4.70 -23.65
C THR A 105 -20.33 5.85 -22.65
N GLY A 106 -21.46 6.46 -22.29
CA GLY A 106 -21.51 7.47 -21.23
C GLY A 106 -21.03 6.94 -19.88
N VAL A 107 -21.47 5.74 -19.48
CA VAL A 107 -21.05 5.08 -18.23
C VAL A 107 -19.54 4.78 -18.23
N ILE A 108 -18.98 4.30 -19.34
CA ILE A 108 -17.54 4.06 -19.46
C ILE A 108 -16.75 5.36 -19.35
N LEU A 109 -17.15 6.41 -20.07
CA LEU A 109 -16.49 7.71 -20.01
C LEU A 109 -16.57 8.34 -18.62
N ILE A 110 -17.71 8.25 -17.95
CA ILE A 110 -17.89 8.72 -16.57
C ILE A 110 -16.97 7.93 -15.62
N THR A 111 -16.87 6.61 -15.79
CA THR A 111 -16.00 5.75 -14.97
C THR A 111 -14.52 6.07 -15.15
N VAL A 112 -14.07 6.31 -16.39
CA VAL A 112 -12.70 6.73 -16.68
C VAL A 112 -12.43 8.13 -16.11
N ALA A 113 -13.34 9.08 -16.32
CA ALA A 113 -13.21 10.43 -15.80
C ALA A 113 -13.20 10.48 -14.26
N SER A 114 -14.05 9.70 -13.59
CA SER A 114 -14.07 9.61 -12.12
C SER A 114 -12.79 9.00 -11.57
N SER A 115 -12.27 7.97 -12.22
CA SER A 115 -11.01 7.31 -11.82
C SER A 115 -9.82 8.27 -11.98
N PHE A 116 -9.80 9.07 -13.05
CA PHE A 116 -8.76 10.07 -13.27
C PHE A 116 -8.85 11.24 -12.28
N LEU A 117 -10.06 11.68 -11.94
CA LEU A 117 -10.28 12.71 -10.93
C LEU A 117 -9.80 12.24 -9.55
N GLU A 118 -10.13 11.01 -9.16
CA GLU A 118 -9.70 10.41 -7.88
C GLU A 118 -8.17 10.24 -7.82
N PHE A 119 -7.55 9.84 -8.92
CA PHE A 119 -6.09 9.81 -9.06
C PHE A 119 -5.47 11.22 -8.87
N ALA A 120 -6.01 12.22 -9.56
CA ALA A 120 -5.53 13.60 -9.47
C ALA A 120 -5.69 14.16 -8.04
N THR A 121 -6.82 13.94 -7.38
CA THR A 121 -7.02 14.38 -5.99
C THR A 121 -6.05 13.67 -5.05
N THR A 122 -5.81 12.38 -5.26
CA THR A 122 -4.90 11.58 -4.42
C THR A 122 -3.46 12.09 -4.53
N ILE A 123 -2.97 12.36 -5.75
CA ILE A 123 -1.59 12.79 -5.97
C ILE A 123 -1.33 14.23 -5.47
N THR A 124 -2.35 15.07 -5.43
CA THR A 124 -2.26 16.44 -4.91
C THR A 124 -2.54 16.55 -3.41
N SER A 125 -3.14 15.53 -2.80
CA SER A 125 -3.46 15.54 -1.37
C SER A 125 -2.23 15.37 -0.46
N ASP A 126 -2.38 15.75 0.81
CA ASP A 126 -1.42 15.47 1.90
C ASP A 126 -1.44 13.98 2.32
N ASN A 127 -1.50 13.09 1.34
CA ASN A 127 -1.44 11.66 1.56
C ASN A 127 -0.06 11.31 2.15
N VAL A 128 -0.02 10.73 3.35
CA VAL A 128 1.22 10.38 4.07
C VAL A 128 2.20 9.56 3.22
N TYR A 129 1.69 8.72 2.32
CA TYR A 129 2.51 7.90 1.42
C TYR A 129 3.11 8.69 0.24
N LEU A 130 2.45 9.77 -0.21
CA LEU A 130 2.89 10.61 -1.34
C LEU A 130 3.54 11.94 -0.89
N ASN A 131 3.36 12.31 0.38
CA ASN A 131 3.94 13.52 0.98
C ASN A 131 5.47 13.43 1.08
N ASN A 132 6.02 12.22 1.04
CA ASN A 132 7.46 11.96 1.01
C ASN A 132 8.13 12.26 -0.34
N ARG A 133 7.42 12.80 -1.34
CA ARG A 133 8.03 13.14 -2.65
C ARG A 133 9.24 14.06 -2.55
N ARG A 134 9.25 14.98 -1.57
CA ARG A 134 10.40 15.87 -1.29
C ARG A 134 11.56 15.15 -0.59
N ARG A 135 11.30 14.04 0.10
CA ARG A 135 12.32 13.19 0.73
C ARG A 135 13.28 12.58 -0.28
N PHE A 136 12.79 12.32 -1.49
CA PHE A 136 13.60 11.80 -2.58
C PHE A 136 14.31 12.90 -3.39
N ALA A 137 14.18 14.16 -2.98
CA ALA A 137 15.03 15.22 -3.52
C ALA A 137 16.48 14.97 -3.10
N LYS A 138 17.42 15.24 -4.01
CA LYS A 138 18.85 15.07 -3.76
C LYS A 138 19.25 15.84 -2.50
N ASN A 139 19.80 15.16 -1.50
CA ASN A 139 20.28 15.70 -0.21
C ASN A 139 19.22 16.09 0.83
N TYR A 140 18.00 15.56 0.76
CA TYR A 140 17.06 15.76 1.86
C TYR A 140 17.50 14.95 3.09
N LEU A 141 17.60 15.64 4.24
CA LEU A 141 17.74 15.03 5.55
C LEU A 141 16.53 15.46 6.38
N SER A 142 15.87 14.53 7.06
CA SER A 142 14.72 14.89 7.90
C SER A 142 15.18 15.63 9.16
N PRO A 143 14.36 16.52 9.75
CA PRO A 143 14.71 17.17 11.02
C PRO A 143 15.04 16.15 12.14
N ILE A 144 14.40 14.98 12.10
CA ILE A 144 14.68 13.87 13.02
C ILE A 144 16.09 13.34 12.77
N ALA A 145 16.46 13.06 11.52
CA ALA A 145 17.79 12.59 11.16
C ALA A 145 18.89 13.65 11.44
N GLU A 146 18.64 14.93 11.16
CA GLU A 146 19.53 16.04 11.55
C GLU A 146 19.78 16.05 13.06
N THR A 147 18.72 15.89 13.86
CA THR A 147 18.83 15.86 15.32
C THR A 147 19.61 14.63 15.79
N ILE A 148 19.36 13.45 15.22
CA ILE A 148 20.11 12.22 15.53
C ILE A 148 21.61 12.42 15.29
N LEU A 149 21.98 13.07 14.18
CA LEU A 149 23.38 13.30 13.82
C LEU A 149 24.12 14.29 14.74
N ASN A 150 23.40 15.02 15.61
CA ASN A 150 24.04 15.79 16.68
C ASN A 150 24.58 14.91 17.80
N TYR A 151 24.11 13.67 17.92
CA TYR A 151 24.45 12.74 19.02
C TYR A 151 25.22 11.50 18.57
N ALA A 152 25.25 11.21 17.27
CA ALA A 152 25.96 10.09 16.70
C ALA A 152 26.45 10.37 15.27
N SER A 153 27.50 9.67 14.86
CA SER A 153 28.09 9.77 13.53
C SER A 153 27.74 8.57 12.66
N PRO A 154 27.74 8.72 11.31
CA PRO A 154 27.57 7.59 10.40
C PRO A 154 28.55 6.44 10.72
N GLY A 155 28.07 5.21 10.68
CA GLY A 155 28.82 4.01 11.09
C GLY A 155 28.71 3.65 12.57
N GLU A 156 28.28 4.56 13.44
CA GLU A 156 27.82 4.20 14.79
C GLU A 156 26.47 3.47 14.73
N SER A 157 26.04 2.91 15.86
CA SER A 157 24.86 2.05 15.91
C SER A 157 23.67 2.73 16.59
N MET A 158 22.48 2.40 16.11
CA MET A 158 21.21 2.88 16.67
C MET A 158 20.21 1.72 16.71
N ALA A 159 19.32 1.75 17.69
CA ALA A 159 18.10 0.97 17.69
C ALA A 159 16.91 1.91 17.53
N VAL A 160 15.93 1.48 16.73
CA VAL A 160 14.68 2.21 16.51
C VAL A 160 13.54 1.38 17.09
N TRP A 161 12.71 2.00 17.91
CA TRP A 161 11.43 1.47 18.36
C TRP A 161 10.29 2.06 17.53
N GLY A 162 9.47 1.22 16.90
CA GLY A 162 8.41 1.65 15.98
C GLY A 162 8.74 1.35 14.52
N TRP A 163 8.18 2.12 13.58
CA TRP A 163 8.34 1.91 12.13
C TRP A 163 9.03 3.11 11.48
N ALA A 164 10.36 3.17 11.63
CA ALA A 164 11.17 4.26 11.08
C ALA A 164 12.55 3.77 10.58
N SER A 165 12.59 2.69 9.80
CA SER A 165 13.84 2.09 9.30
C SER A 165 14.61 2.99 8.34
N GLU A 166 13.92 3.94 7.72
CA GLU A 166 14.51 5.04 6.98
C GLU A 166 15.59 5.84 7.74
N LEU A 167 15.51 5.94 9.07
CA LEU A 167 16.45 6.74 9.86
C LEU A 167 17.86 6.16 9.76
N TYR A 168 18.00 4.84 9.58
CA TYR A 168 19.29 4.19 9.32
C TYR A 168 19.90 4.65 8.00
N VAL A 169 19.07 4.81 6.96
CA VAL A 169 19.52 5.26 5.64
C VAL A 169 19.87 6.74 5.66
N ASP A 170 18.99 7.56 6.23
CA ASP A 170 19.16 9.02 6.28
C ASP A 170 20.41 9.41 7.10
N THR A 171 20.69 8.71 8.19
CA THR A 171 21.81 9.04 9.10
C THR A 171 23.08 8.23 8.82
N GLY A 172 23.00 7.13 8.09
CA GLY A 172 24.12 6.20 7.90
C GLY A 172 24.51 5.41 9.15
N LEU A 173 23.66 5.39 10.19
CA LEU A 173 23.86 4.55 11.37
C LEU A 173 23.50 3.09 11.09
N VAL A 174 24.22 2.17 11.74
CA VAL A 174 24.01 0.72 11.63
C VAL A 174 22.92 0.28 12.60
N THR A 175 22.08 -0.67 12.17
CA THR A 175 21.05 -1.28 13.01
C THR A 175 21.68 -2.03 14.18
N ALA A 176 21.29 -1.70 15.42
CA ALA A 176 21.75 -2.37 16.62
C ALA A 176 20.95 -3.64 16.96
N THR A 177 19.74 -3.75 16.43
CA THR A 177 18.84 -4.90 16.56
C THR A 177 18.69 -5.63 15.24
N ILE A 178 18.36 -6.92 15.28
CA ILE A 178 18.15 -7.73 14.07
C ILE A 178 16.98 -7.21 13.22
N ASP A 179 15.92 -6.74 13.89
CA ASP A 179 14.77 -6.14 13.24
C ASP A 179 14.98 -4.63 13.13
N SER A 180 14.83 -4.07 11.93
CA SER A 180 14.92 -2.63 11.69
C SER A 180 13.64 -1.85 12.03
N VAL A 181 12.55 -2.58 12.32
CA VAL A 181 11.26 -2.05 12.76
C VAL A 181 10.66 -2.96 13.84
N SER A 182 9.89 -2.40 14.77
CA SER A 182 9.37 -3.12 15.94
C SER A 182 7.97 -3.72 15.72
N LEU A 183 7.65 -4.13 14.49
CA LEU A 183 6.30 -4.56 14.12
C LEU A 183 5.80 -5.74 14.98
N TRP A 184 6.63 -6.77 15.11
CA TRP A 184 6.28 -8.02 15.80
C TRP A 184 6.41 -7.94 17.32
N GLN A 185 7.13 -6.93 17.80
CA GLN A 185 7.25 -6.58 19.20
C GLN A 185 5.99 -5.82 19.66
N ILE A 186 5.49 -4.89 18.84
CA ILE A 186 4.37 -4.02 19.19
C ILE A 186 3.02 -4.69 18.95
N LEU A 187 2.83 -5.34 17.80
CA LEU A 187 1.53 -5.95 17.49
C LEU A 187 1.30 -7.23 18.30
N PRO A 188 0.08 -7.44 18.82
CA PRO A 188 -0.25 -8.65 19.56
C PRO A 188 -0.16 -9.88 18.65
N GLY A 189 0.44 -10.95 19.18
CA GLY A 189 0.58 -12.22 18.46
C GLY A 189 1.13 -13.32 19.36
N SER A 190 0.95 -14.57 18.95
CA SER A 190 1.39 -15.74 19.73
C SER A 190 2.90 -15.81 19.98
N LEU A 191 3.69 -15.07 19.19
CA LEU A 191 5.15 -15.00 19.29
C LEU A 191 5.65 -13.64 19.80
N GLN A 192 4.78 -12.75 20.27
CA GLN A 192 5.17 -11.39 20.67
C GLN A 192 6.24 -11.40 21.77
N GLU A 193 6.08 -12.26 22.78
CA GLU A 193 7.05 -12.40 23.87
C GLU A 193 8.44 -12.82 23.36
N TYR A 194 8.49 -13.74 22.38
CA TYR A 194 9.75 -14.14 21.74
C TYR A 194 10.44 -12.94 21.06
N PHE A 195 9.68 -12.11 20.34
CA PHE A 195 10.23 -10.94 19.64
C PHE A 195 10.66 -9.83 20.60
N LEU A 196 9.91 -9.60 21.69
CA LEU A 196 10.27 -8.65 22.74
C LEU A 196 11.58 -9.06 23.41
N LYS A 197 11.67 -10.32 23.85
CA LYS A 197 12.88 -10.86 24.46
C LYS A 197 14.09 -10.74 23.54
N ARG A 198 13.95 -11.13 22.27
CA ARG A 198 15.04 -11.02 21.28
C ARG A 198 15.48 -9.57 21.09
N TYR A 199 14.55 -8.63 20.99
CA TYR A 199 14.86 -7.21 20.85
C TYR A 199 15.58 -6.66 22.10
N ALA A 200 15.15 -7.05 23.30
CA ALA A 200 15.81 -6.71 24.54
C ALA A 200 17.23 -7.28 24.62
N ASP A 201 17.41 -8.55 24.28
CA ASP A 201 18.71 -9.22 24.23
C ASP A 201 19.64 -8.52 23.23
N ASP A 202 19.16 -8.17 22.03
CA ASP A 202 19.92 -7.41 21.04
C ASP A 202 20.32 -6.03 21.58
N LEU A 203 19.41 -5.29 22.23
CA LEU A 203 19.71 -3.98 22.83
C LEU A 203 20.77 -4.05 23.93
N ILE A 204 20.73 -5.10 24.77
CA ILE A 204 21.69 -5.30 25.86
C ILE A 204 23.05 -5.69 25.31
N ASN A 205 23.08 -6.60 24.34
CA ASN A 205 24.32 -7.15 23.80
C ASN A 205 24.95 -6.26 22.73
N SER A 206 24.16 -5.39 22.10
CA SER A 206 24.66 -4.40 21.17
C SER A 206 25.25 -3.20 21.91
N ASN A 207 26.20 -2.54 21.25
CA ASN A 207 26.67 -1.23 21.71
C ASN A 207 25.86 -0.10 21.06
N ALA A 208 24.52 -0.21 20.99
CA ALA A 208 23.68 0.83 20.37
C ALA A 208 23.98 2.18 21.03
N LYS A 209 24.57 3.10 20.26
CA LYS A 209 24.88 4.44 20.75
C LYS A 209 23.59 5.19 21.10
N LEU A 210 22.59 5.02 20.25
CA LEU A 210 21.28 5.65 20.36
C LEU A 210 20.16 4.62 20.40
N PHE A 211 19.14 4.93 21.20
CA PHE A 211 17.83 4.33 21.09
C PHE A 211 16.86 5.44 20.68
N VAL A 212 16.09 5.22 19.62
CA VAL A 212 15.16 6.20 19.07
C VAL A 212 13.75 5.62 19.10
N ASP A 213 12.88 6.23 19.89
CA ASP A 213 11.48 5.89 19.93
C ASP A 213 10.70 6.72 18.91
N ALA A 214 10.33 6.04 17.82
CA ALA A 214 9.59 6.56 16.68
C ALA A 214 8.08 6.28 16.77
N VAL A 215 7.55 5.91 17.94
CA VAL A 215 6.10 5.89 18.18
C VAL A 215 5.65 7.32 18.49
N ALA A 216 5.27 8.04 17.44
CA ALA A 216 5.02 9.47 17.53
C ALA A 216 3.92 9.95 16.57
N PRO A 217 3.29 11.11 16.85
CA PRO A 217 2.35 11.71 15.92
C PRO A 217 3.01 11.95 14.55
N ARG A 218 2.32 11.57 13.47
CA ARG A 218 2.78 11.67 12.07
C ARG A 218 3.83 10.65 11.63
N MET A 219 4.26 9.74 12.51
CA MET A 219 5.06 8.58 12.09
C MET A 219 4.18 7.54 11.40
N PHE A 220 4.81 6.70 10.59
CA PHE A 220 4.11 5.66 9.86
C PHE A 220 3.68 4.52 10.81
N PHE A 221 2.43 4.08 10.68
CA PHE A 221 1.84 2.90 11.33
C PHE A 221 1.68 2.95 12.86
N PHE A 222 2.71 3.35 13.62
CA PHE A 222 2.68 3.45 15.08
C PHE A 222 2.68 4.90 15.53
N THR A 223 1.62 5.31 16.23
CA THR A 223 1.40 6.73 16.62
C THR A 223 0.89 6.90 18.04
N ASP A 224 0.41 5.83 18.68
CA ASP A 224 -0.17 5.87 20.02
C ASP A 224 0.85 5.37 21.05
N ARG A 225 1.44 6.31 21.80
CA ARG A 225 2.45 5.98 22.82
C ARG A 225 1.88 5.20 23.99
N GLU A 226 0.61 5.39 24.33
CA GLU A 226 0.02 4.75 25.52
C GLU A 226 -0.11 3.24 25.35
N THR A 227 -0.26 2.78 24.11
CA THR A 227 -0.43 1.35 23.80
C THR A 227 0.71 0.74 23.00
N GLN A 228 1.56 1.56 22.35
CA GLN A 228 2.61 1.11 21.44
C GLN A 228 4.00 1.61 21.81
N GLY A 229 4.10 2.59 22.72
CA GLY A 229 5.38 3.11 23.20
C GLY A 229 6.19 2.05 23.93
N HIS A 230 7.50 2.20 23.96
CA HIS A 230 8.39 1.20 24.57
C HIS A 230 8.11 1.01 26.08
N GLU A 231 7.52 1.99 26.74
CA GLU A 231 7.11 1.94 28.15
C GLU A 231 5.94 1.02 28.41
N PHE A 232 5.09 0.79 27.40
CA PHE A 232 3.99 -0.16 27.51
C PHE A 232 4.49 -1.60 27.69
N PHE A 233 5.72 -1.89 27.27
CA PHE A 233 6.34 -3.21 27.33
C PHE A 233 7.37 -3.25 28.47
N PRO A 234 7.06 -3.87 29.63
CA PRO A 234 7.88 -3.74 30.83
C PRO A 234 9.35 -4.15 30.65
N GLU A 235 9.60 -5.19 29.84
CA GLU A 235 10.95 -5.66 29.55
C GLU A 235 11.77 -4.60 28.80
N ILE A 236 11.18 -3.97 27.78
CA ILE A 236 11.84 -2.92 26.99
C ILE A 236 11.99 -1.66 27.82
N ALA A 237 10.92 -1.24 28.52
CA ALA A 237 10.93 -0.09 29.42
C ALA A 237 12.09 -0.15 30.42
N ARG A 238 12.31 -1.33 31.02
CA ARG A 238 13.42 -1.57 31.95
C ARG A 238 14.78 -1.39 31.28
N VAL A 239 15.00 -2.03 30.12
CA VAL A 239 16.27 -1.93 29.38
C VAL A 239 16.59 -0.47 29.03
N ILE A 240 15.60 0.30 28.56
CA ILE A 240 15.80 1.71 28.22
C ILE A 240 16.07 2.56 29.46
N ASN A 241 15.28 2.39 30.53
CA ASN A 241 15.46 3.14 31.78
C ASN A 241 16.81 2.88 32.45
N GLU A 242 17.32 1.65 32.39
CA GLU A 242 18.60 1.28 32.98
C GLU A 242 19.77 1.82 32.14
N ASN A 243 19.73 1.69 30.81
CA ASN A 243 20.91 1.87 29.95
C ASN A 243 20.95 3.18 29.15
N TYR A 244 19.82 3.90 29.02
CA TYR A 244 19.73 5.07 28.17
C TYR A 244 19.13 6.27 28.91
N ARG A 245 19.43 7.48 28.44
CA ARG A 245 18.87 8.74 28.93
C ARG A 245 18.28 9.53 27.78
N LEU A 246 17.11 10.13 27.97
CA LEU A 246 16.50 11.01 26.98
C LEU A 246 17.40 12.25 26.79
N VAL A 247 17.75 12.57 25.54
CA VAL A 247 18.58 13.73 25.20
C VAL A 247 17.87 14.74 24.33
N ASP A 248 16.89 14.32 23.54
CA ASP A 248 16.11 15.21 22.68
C ASP A 248 14.73 14.60 22.32
N GLU A 249 13.80 15.46 21.89
CA GLU A 249 12.52 15.07 21.30
C GLU A 249 12.17 16.00 20.12
N VAL A 250 12.10 15.42 18.92
CA VAL A 250 11.87 16.17 17.68
C VAL A 250 10.67 15.61 16.95
N GLN A 251 9.67 16.45 16.72
CA GLN A 251 8.38 16.06 16.11
C GLN A 251 7.67 14.90 16.84
N GLY A 252 7.95 14.72 18.13
CA GLY A 252 7.47 13.60 18.93
C GLY A 252 8.34 12.34 18.86
N VAL A 253 9.37 12.29 18.03
CA VAL A 253 10.33 11.19 18.09
C VAL A 253 11.30 11.45 19.23
N ARG A 254 11.43 10.51 20.16
CA ARG A 254 12.27 10.64 21.35
C ARG A 254 13.62 9.99 21.12
N ILE A 255 14.70 10.73 21.37
CA ILE A 255 16.06 10.29 21.12
C ILE A 255 16.75 10.09 22.47
N TYR A 256 17.23 8.87 22.69
CA TYR A 256 17.92 8.48 23.90
C TYR A 256 19.36 8.13 23.60
N LEU A 257 20.27 8.63 24.43
CA LEU A 257 21.70 8.35 24.36
C LEU A 257 22.06 7.30 25.41
N LYS A 258 22.90 6.32 25.05
CA LYS A 258 23.43 5.35 25.99
C LYS A 258 24.19 6.04 27.14
N LYS A 259 23.96 5.59 28.37
CA LYS A 259 24.59 6.13 29.60
C LYS A 259 26.07 5.79 29.70
#